data_AF-A0A7S3I7T2-F1
#
_entry.id   AF-A0A7S3I7T2-F1
#
_cell.length_a   1.000
_cell.length_b   1.000
_cell.length_c   1.000
_cell.angle_alpha   90.00
_cell.angle_beta   90.00
_cell.angle_gamma   90.00
#
_symmetry.space_group_name_H-M   'P 1'
#
loop_
_entity.id
_entity.type
_entity.pdbx_description
1 polymer ?
#
loop_
_entity_poly.entity_id
_entity_poly.type
_entity_poly.pdbx_seq_one_letter_code
_entity_poly.pdbx_strand_id
1 'polypeptide(L)'
;MLFLTKDRTLAIPLLEGLLKYWPFANCVKETLFLTELQEVLEVCEVEKVEHLIPRLFKRIVKSIGGDHLQVADRAMCFFENDYFLNILKTYKDKTFPMLVPVIVHLAENHWHKILQESLIALKTILKEIDPYAFEDALKMKPEQQKQFRVKQELAEREDFDTKWDKLNVQ
;
A
#
# COMPACT_ATOMS: atom_id res chain seq x y z
N MET A 1 -21.60 0.69 -4.04
CA MET A 1 -22.24 1.37 -2.89
C MET A 1 -23.70 0.98 -2.56
N LEU A 2 -24.64 0.86 -3.51
CA LEU A 2 -26.08 0.65 -3.19
C LEU A 2 -26.40 -0.62 -2.37
N PHE A 3 -25.57 -1.67 -2.46
CA PHE A 3 -25.72 -2.85 -1.61
C PHE A 3 -25.28 -2.61 -0.16
N LEU A 4 -24.24 -1.79 0.06
CA LEU A 4 -23.72 -1.49 1.40
C LEU A 4 -24.63 -0.56 2.19
N THR A 5 -25.45 0.26 1.50
CA THR A 5 -26.51 1.04 2.14
C THR A 5 -27.66 0.18 2.62
N LYS A 6 -27.80 -1.05 2.09
CA LYS A 6 -28.83 -2.02 2.50
C LYS A 6 -28.30 -3.01 3.52
N ASP A 7 -27.08 -3.48 3.35
CA ASP A 7 -26.43 -4.42 4.25
C ASP A 7 -24.92 -4.12 4.35
N ARG A 8 -24.51 -3.59 5.50
CA ARG A 8 -23.11 -3.25 5.78
C ARG A 8 -22.23 -4.48 6.00
N THR A 9 -22.81 -5.65 6.29
CA THR A 9 -22.02 -6.87 6.49
C THR A 9 -21.31 -7.33 5.21
N LEU A 10 -21.79 -6.87 4.04
CA LEU A 10 -21.20 -7.14 2.74
C LEU A 10 -19.91 -6.34 2.47
N ALA A 11 -19.56 -5.37 3.31
CA ALA A 11 -18.39 -4.52 3.09
C ALA A 11 -17.08 -5.32 3.12
N ILE A 12 -16.90 -6.22 4.09
CA ILE A 12 -15.69 -7.04 4.22
C ILE A 12 -15.52 -8.01 3.02
N PRO A 13 -16.53 -8.81 2.64
CA PRO A 13 -16.44 -9.65 1.43
C PRO A 13 -16.13 -8.84 0.15
N LEU A 14 -16.70 -7.64 0.03
CA LEU A 14 -16.43 -6.77 -1.12
C LEU A 14 -14.98 -6.26 -1.11
N LEU A 15 -14.47 -5.84 0.05
CA LEU A 15 -13.10 -5.40 0.23
C LEU A 15 -12.11 -6.53 -0.12
N GLU A 16 -12.40 -7.75 0.35
CA GLU A 16 -11.62 -8.96 0.00
C GLU A 16 -11.64 -9.23 -1.51
N GLY A 17 -12.81 -9.08 -2.14
CA GLY A 17 -12.99 -9.19 -3.59
C GLY A 17 -12.14 -8.17 -4.36
N LEU A 18 -12.21 -6.88 -3.99
CA LEU A 18 -11.42 -5.81 -4.61
C LEU A 18 -9.91 -6.10 -4.52
N LEU A 19 -9.43 -6.51 -3.33
CA LEU A 19 -8.01 -6.83 -3.12
C LEU A 19 -7.57 -8.12 -3.83
N LYS A 20 -8.49 -9.06 -4.06
CA LYS A 20 -8.23 -10.32 -4.78
C LYS A 20 -8.17 -10.11 -6.29
N TYR A 21 -9.10 -9.35 -6.85
CA TYR A 21 -9.23 -9.11 -8.30
C TYR A 21 -8.60 -7.79 -8.75
N TRP A 22 -7.56 -7.34 -8.04
CA TRP A 22 -6.88 -6.09 -8.33
C TRP A 22 -6.40 -6.05 -9.79
N PRO A 23 -6.70 -4.97 -10.54
CA PRO A 23 -6.35 -4.87 -11.94
C PRO A 23 -4.83 -4.90 -12.13
N PHE A 24 -4.38 -5.55 -13.21
CA PHE A 24 -2.99 -5.58 -13.63
C PHE A 24 -2.86 -4.96 -15.01
N ALA A 25 -1.85 -4.11 -15.20
CA ALA A 25 -1.53 -3.45 -16.47
C ALA A 25 -2.67 -2.60 -17.09
N ASN A 26 -3.63 -2.14 -16.29
CA ASN A 26 -4.68 -1.23 -16.73
C ASN A 26 -4.87 -0.10 -15.70
N CYS A 27 -4.26 1.05 -15.96
CA CYS A 27 -4.24 2.20 -15.06
C CYS A 27 -5.65 2.75 -14.80
N VAL A 28 -6.52 2.81 -15.82
CA VAL A 28 -7.90 3.30 -15.68
C VAL A 28 -8.69 2.44 -14.69
N LYS A 29 -8.61 1.10 -14.85
CA LYS A 29 -9.25 0.18 -13.91
C LYS A 29 -8.64 0.29 -12.51
N GLU A 30 -7.33 0.46 -12.40
CA GLU A 30 -6.66 0.64 -11.11
C GLU A 30 -7.13 1.89 -10.37
N THR A 31 -7.25 3.03 -11.07
CA THR A 31 -7.83 4.26 -10.51
C THR A 31 -9.28 4.05 -10.05
N LEU A 32 -10.11 3.35 -10.84
CA LEU A 32 -11.49 3.02 -10.44
C LEU A 32 -11.53 2.11 -9.20
N PHE A 33 -10.66 1.10 -9.14
CA PHE A 33 -10.55 0.22 -7.98
C PHE A 33 -10.09 0.97 -6.73
N LEU A 34 -9.12 1.89 -6.84
CA LEU A 34 -8.69 2.73 -5.74
C LEU A 34 -9.84 3.59 -5.21
N THR A 35 -10.67 4.14 -6.10
CA THR A 35 -11.85 4.90 -5.69
C THR A 35 -12.84 4.03 -4.90
N GLU A 36 -13.27 2.92 -5.47
CA GLU A 36 -14.22 2.01 -4.80
C GLU A 36 -13.64 1.46 -3.50
N LEU A 37 -12.34 1.17 -3.46
CA LEU A 37 -11.66 0.67 -2.27
C LEU A 37 -11.74 1.69 -1.12
N GLN A 38 -11.52 2.97 -1.40
CA GLN A 38 -11.62 4.03 -0.40
C GLN A 38 -13.04 4.14 0.15
N GLU A 39 -14.04 4.16 -0.73
CA GLU A 39 -15.46 4.26 -0.36
C GLU A 39 -15.94 3.05 0.47
N VAL A 40 -15.49 1.83 0.11
CA VAL A 40 -15.83 0.61 0.85
C VAL A 40 -15.13 0.57 2.21
N LEU A 41 -13.92 1.12 2.33
CA LEU A 41 -13.22 1.16 3.62
C LEU A 41 -13.96 2.02 4.64
N GLU A 42 -14.50 3.17 4.24
CA GLU A 42 -15.22 4.10 5.14
C GLU A 42 -16.45 3.50 5.82
N VAL A 43 -17.05 2.47 5.22
CA VAL A 43 -18.22 1.78 5.80
C VAL A 43 -17.86 0.55 6.63
N CYS A 44 -16.59 0.13 6.61
CA CYS A 44 -16.11 -0.98 7.44
C CYS A 44 -15.91 -0.53 8.89
N GLU A 45 -15.90 -1.49 9.82
CA GLU A 45 -15.38 -1.26 11.17
C GLU A 45 -13.87 -1.53 11.17
N VAL A 46 -13.09 -0.70 11.87
CA VAL A 46 -11.62 -0.75 11.85
C VAL A 46 -11.11 -2.14 12.24
N GLU A 47 -11.70 -2.73 13.28
CA GLU A 47 -11.34 -4.04 13.84
C GLU A 47 -11.52 -5.17 12.82
N LYS A 48 -12.57 -5.08 11.98
CA LYS A 48 -12.87 -6.09 10.97
C LYS A 48 -11.91 -6.03 9.77
N VAL A 49 -11.14 -4.95 9.62
CA VAL A 49 -10.18 -4.76 8.52
C VAL A 49 -8.79 -5.29 8.89
N GLU A 50 -8.51 -5.61 10.17
CA GLU A 50 -7.17 -5.95 10.65
C GLU A 50 -6.45 -7.02 9.81
N HIS A 51 -7.13 -8.12 9.45
CA HIS A 51 -6.54 -9.22 8.69
C HIS A 51 -6.22 -8.83 7.24
N LEU A 52 -6.83 -7.76 6.74
CA LEU A 52 -6.65 -7.23 5.39
C LEU A 52 -5.58 -6.14 5.31
N ILE A 53 -5.21 -5.52 6.44
CA ILE A 53 -4.23 -4.41 6.50
C ILE A 53 -2.95 -4.70 5.71
N PRO A 54 -2.28 -5.87 5.85
CA PRO A 54 -1.06 -6.15 5.09
C PRO A 54 -1.31 -6.14 3.57
N ARG A 55 -2.41 -6.72 3.11
CA ARG A 55 -2.75 -6.79 1.67
C ARG A 55 -3.17 -5.43 1.13
N LEU A 56 -3.94 -4.68 1.91
CA LEU A 56 -4.42 -3.35 1.58
C LEU A 56 -3.26 -2.38 1.39
N PHE A 57 -2.41 -2.24 2.40
CA PHE A 57 -1.27 -1.31 2.35
C PHE A 57 -0.26 -1.72 1.29
N LYS A 58 -0.05 -3.02 1.06
CA LYS A 58 0.79 -3.49 -0.05
C LYS A 58 0.30 -3.01 -1.41
N ARG A 59 -1.03 -2.96 -1.64
CA ARG A 59 -1.60 -2.43 -2.89
C ARG A 59 -1.42 -0.92 -2.98
N ILE A 60 -1.77 -0.19 -1.93
CA ILE A 60 -1.67 1.28 -1.90
C ILE A 60 -0.22 1.73 -2.13
N VAL A 61 0.74 1.16 -1.38
CA VAL A 61 2.17 1.45 -1.53
C VAL A 61 2.67 1.14 -2.94
N LYS A 62 2.20 0.05 -3.56
CA LYS A 62 2.51 -0.26 -4.95
C LYS A 62 2.01 0.80 -5.92
N SER A 63 0.77 1.25 -5.72
CA SER A 63 0.13 2.24 -6.58
C SER A 63 0.81 3.61 -6.46
N ILE A 64 1.26 4.01 -5.25
CA ILE A 64 2.04 5.24 -5.02
C ILE A 64 3.43 5.16 -5.69
N GLY A 65 4.12 4.03 -5.54
CA GLY A 65 5.45 3.82 -6.14
C GLY A 65 5.44 3.37 -7.59
N GLY A 66 4.28 3.47 -8.27
CA GLY A 66 4.13 3.10 -9.67
C GLY A 66 4.58 4.22 -10.62
N ASP A 67 4.81 3.86 -11.89
CA ASP A 67 5.28 4.83 -12.89
C ASP A 67 4.16 5.72 -13.46
N HIS A 68 2.88 5.37 -13.19
CA HIS A 68 1.73 6.07 -13.74
C HIS A 68 1.20 7.15 -12.78
N LEU A 69 1.41 8.42 -13.12
CA LEU A 69 1.11 9.57 -12.25
C LEU A 69 -0.34 9.57 -11.72
N GLN A 70 -1.35 9.34 -12.57
CA GLN A 70 -2.76 9.36 -12.15
C GLN A 70 -3.09 8.29 -11.10
N VAL A 71 -2.39 7.15 -11.14
CA VAL A 71 -2.61 6.06 -10.18
C VAL A 71 -1.95 6.42 -8.86
N ALA A 72 -0.73 6.97 -8.89
CA ALA A 72 -0.03 7.42 -7.71
C ALA A 72 -0.75 8.56 -7.01
N ASP A 73 -1.22 9.55 -7.76
CA ASP A 73 -2.01 10.68 -7.26
C ASP A 73 -3.32 10.20 -6.60
N ARG A 74 -4.09 9.33 -7.28
CA ARG A 74 -5.32 8.77 -6.70
C ARG A 74 -5.06 7.97 -5.43
N ALA A 75 -3.94 7.24 -5.36
CA ALA A 75 -3.54 6.49 -4.17
C ALA A 75 -3.12 7.41 -3.02
N MET A 76 -2.50 8.56 -3.31
CA MET A 76 -2.14 9.56 -2.30
C MET A 76 -3.38 10.20 -1.64
N CYS A 77 -4.50 10.35 -2.36
CA CYS A 77 -5.76 10.84 -1.78
C CYS A 77 -6.32 9.96 -0.64
N PHE A 78 -5.81 8.73 -0.44
CA PHE A 78 -6.17 7.94 0.75
C PHE A 78 -5.73 8.62 2.05
N PHE A 79 -4.60 9.34 2.04
CA PHE A 79 -4.04 9.96 3.24
C PHE A 79 -4.65 11.33 3.55
N GLU A 80 -5.51 11.85 2.68
CA GLU A 80 -6.35 13.03 2.94
C GLU A 80 -7.61 12.66 3.73
N ASN A 81 -7.92 11.36 3.82
CA ASN A 81 -9.13 10.86 4.46
C ASN A 81 -8.88 10.53 5.93
N ASP A 82 -9.62 11.19 6.84
CA ASP A 82 -9.47 11.01 8.29
C ASP A 82 -9.73 9.57 8.75
N TYR A 83 -10.68 8.87 8.14
CA TYR A 83 -10.98 7.49 8.49
C TYR A 83 -9.83 6.56 8.12
N PHE A 84 -9.25 6.73 6.93
CA PHE A 84 -8.06 5.98 6.53
C PHE A 84 -6.83 6.32 7.39
N LEU A 85 -6.64 7.60 7.75
CA LEU A 85 -5.60 8.00 8.69
C LEU A 85 -5.79 7.36 10.07
N ASN A 86 -7.03 7.18 10.53
CA ASN A 86 -7.31 6.47 11.78
C ASN A 86 -6.93 4.99 11.70
N ILE A 87 -7.22 4.30 10.58
CA ILE A 87 -6.74 2.93 10.33
C ILE A 87 -5.21 2.88 10.37
N LEU A 88 -4.55 3.81 9.69
CA LEU A 88 -3.08 3.90 9.64
C LEU A 88 -2.48 4.07 11.05
N LYS A 89 -3.05 4.96 11.87
CA LYS A 89 -2.65 5.18 13.26
C LYS A 89 -2.86 3.95 14.14
N THR A 90 -4.00 3.27 13.97
CA THR A 90 -4.39 2.09 14.75
C THR A 90 -3.44 0.92 14.48
N TYR A 91 -3.05 0.71 13.22
CA TYR A 91 -2.21 -0.42 12.81
C TYR A 91 -0.78 -0.01 12.45
N LYS A 92 -0.26 1.06 13.05
CA LYS A 92 1.07 1.63 12.74
C LYS A 92 2.21 0.60 12.76
N ASP A 93 2.18 -0.35 13.68
CA ASP A 93 3.22 -1.39 13.81
C ASP A 93 3.32 -2.27 12.55
N LYS A 94 2.22 -2.43 11.82
CA LYS A 94 2.16 -3.16 10.55
C LYS A 94 2.34 -2.20 9.36
N THR A 95 1.70 -1.03 9.38
CA THR A 95 1.62 -0.11 8.24
C THR A 95 2.89 0.71 8.02
N PHE A 96 3.56 1.16 9.08
CA PHE A 96 4.75 2.01 8.99
C PHE A 96 5.92 1.30 8.29
N PRO A 97 6.26 0.05 8.64
CA PRO A 97 7.26 -0.75 7.91
C PRO A 97 7.04 -0.85 6.40
N MET A 98 5.77 -0.88 5.95
CA MET A 98 5.42 -0.94 4.53
C MET A 98 5.50 0.43 3.84
N LEU A 99 5.10 1.48 4.55
CA LEU A 99 4.88 2.80 3.96
C LEU A 99 6.12 3.70 4.06
N VAL A 100 6.72 3.81 5.25
CA VAL A 100 7.76 4.80 5.55
C VAL A 100 8.96 4.71 4.61
N PRO A 101 9.57 3.53 4.36
CA PRO A 101 10.72 3.45 3.45
C PRO A 101 10.41 3.92 2.03
N VAL A 102 9.21 3.59 1.54
CA VAL A 102 8.78 3.97 0.18
C VAL A 102 8.49 5.45 0.10
N ILE A 103 7.74 6.03 1.05
CA ILE A 103 7.41 7.46 1.04
C ILE A 103 8.66 8.31 1.20
N VAL A 104 9.61 7.93 2.06
CA VAL A 104 10.87 8.68 2.20
C VAL A 104 11.69 8.65 0.90
N HIS A 105 11.82 7.48 0.28
CA HIS A 105 12.52 7.36 -0.99
C HIS A 105 11.85 8.20 -2.09
N LEU A 106 10.52 8.14 -2.22
CA LEU A 106 9.80 8.89 -3.25
C LEU A 106 9.80 10.40 -2.96
N ALA A 107 9.69 10.84 -1.71
CA ALA A 107 9.77 12.26 -1.36
C ALA A 107 11.10 12.91 -1.83
N GLU A 108 12.18 12.13 -1.91
CA GLU A 108 13.50 12.60 -2.35
C GLU A 108 13.73 12.42 -3.86
N ASN A 109 13.14 11.40 -4.49
CA ASN A 109 13.49 10.94 -5.84
C ASN A 109 12.34 10.97 -6.85
N HIS A 110 11.12 11.36 -6.47
CA HIS A 110 9.98 11.32 -7.38
C HIS A 110 10.14 12.33 -8.53
N TRP A 111 9.89 11.88 -9.76
CA TRP A 111 10.13 12.65 -10.99
C TRP A 111 9.16 13.84 -11.17
N HIS A 112 7.95 13.74 -10.62
CA HIS A 112 6.92 14.79 -10.70
C HIS A 112 6.89 15.65 -9.44
N LYS A 113 7.10 16.97 -9.59
CA LYS A 113 7.27 17.92 -8.47
C LYS A 113 6.04 18.07 -7.56
N ILE A 114 4.84 18.18 -8.11
CA ILE A 114 3.62 18.35 -7.29
C ILE A 114 3.39 17.11 -6.42
N LEU A 115 3.58 15.93 -6.98
CA LEU A 115 3.42 14.69 -6.23
C LEU A 115 4.54 14.53 -5.19
N GLN A 116 5.74 15.01 -5.50
CA GLN A 116 6.84 15.08 -4.55
C GLN A 116 6.51 15.96 -3.32
N GLU A 117 5.87 17.11 -3.52
CA GLU A 117 5.39 17.97 -2.42
C GLU A 117 4.36 17.23 -1.55
N SER A 118 3.39 16.54 -2.15
CA SER A 118 2.43 15.70 -1.42
C SER A 118 3.09 14.58 -0.63
N LEU A 119 4.14 13.96 -1.19
CA LEU A 119 4.93 12.92 -0.52
C LEU A 119 5.73 13.49 0.67
N ILE A 120 6.26 14.71 0.56
CA ILE A 120 6.94 15.41 1.66
C ILE A 120 5.95 15.75 2.77
N ALA A 121 4.74 16.21 2.43
CA ALA A 121 3.67 16.45 3.39
C ALA A 121 3.30 15.15 4.12
N LEU A 122 3.10 14.05 3.38
CA LEU A 122 2.83 12.74 3.98
C LEU A 122 3.98 12.26 4.88
N LYS A 123 5.23 12.41 4.45
CA LYS A 123 6.42 12.10 5.28
C LYS A 123 6.38 12.84 6.61
N THR A 124 5.96 14.10 6.60
CA THR A 124 5.81 14.92 7.82
C THR A 124 4.69 14.40 8.71
N ILE A 125 3.51 14.12 8.13
CA ILE A 125 2.37 13.55 8.86
C ILE A 125 2.74 12.23 9.55
N LEU A 126 3.46 11.33 8.85
CA LEU A 126 3.89 10.05 9.42
C LEU A 126 4.83 10.24 10.62
N LYS A 127 5.72 11.23 10.57
CA LYS A 127 6.59 11.59 11.69
C LYS A 127 5.80 12.17 12.86
N GLU A 128 4.78 12.98 12.60
CA GLU A 128 3.93 13.58 13.64
C GLU A 128 3.06 12.53 14.35
N ILE A 129 2.62 11.49 13.64
CA ILE A 129 1.83 10.40 14.22
C ILE A 129 2.64 9.64 15.28
N ASP A 130 3.85 9.20 14.93
CA ASP A 130 4.74 8.49 15.85
C ASP A 130 6.20 8.60 15.38
N PRO A 131 7.01 9.49 15.98
CA PRO A 131 8.41 9.66 15.61
C PRO A 131 9.25 8.40 15.84
N TYR A 132 8.95 7.61 16.88
CA TYR A 132 9.73 6.43 17.23
C TYR A 132 9.45 5.29 16.25
N ALA A 133 8.17 5.02 15.97
CA ALA A 133 7.79 4.01 14.98
C ALA A 133 8.27 4.39 13.57
N PHE A 134 8.30 5.68 13.24
CA PHE A 134 8.85 6.17 11.98
C PHE A 134 10.35 5.87 11.85
N GLU A 135 11.14 6.20 12.87
CA GLU A 135 12.58 5.92 12.90
C GLU A 135 12.90 4.42 12.88
N ASP A 136 12.12 3.61 13.60
CA ASP A 136 12.28 2.16 13.59
C ASP A 136 11.96 1.55 12.23
N ALA A 137 10.90 2.03 11.55
CA ALA A 137 10.57 1.60 10.20
C ALA A 137 11.67 1.94 9.18
N LEU A 138 12.38 3.07 9.35
CA LEU A 138 13.53 3.44 8.51
C LEU A 138 14.76 2.56 8.75
N LYS A 139 15.01 2.15 10.00
CA LYS A 139 16.16 1.32 10.39
C LYS A 139 15.94 -0.17 10.10
N MET A 140 14.72 -0.55 9.72
CA MET A 140 14.35 -1.93 9.46
C MET A 140 15.22 -2.54 8.36
N LYS A 141 15.84 -3.69 8.64
CA LYS A 141 16.79 -4.32 7.71
C LYS A 141 16.10 -4.80 6.43
N PRO A 142 16.81 -4.91 5.30
CA PRO A 142 16.27 -5.42 4.04
C PRO A 142 15.61 -6.79 4.18
N GLU A 143 16.15 -7.69 5.01
CA GLU A 143 15.56 -9.01 5.24
C GLU A 143 14.18 -8.91 5.91
N GLN A 144 14.02 -7.98 6.84
CA GLN A 144 12.75 -7.72 7.53
C GLN A 144 11.77 -6.95 6.64
N GLN A 145 12.28 -6.18 5.68
CA GLN A 145 11.48 -5.53 4.63
C GLN A 145 10.99 -6.53 3.58
N LYS A 146 11.67 -7.68 3.36
CA LYS A 146 11.25 -8.67 2.34
C LYS A 146 9.78 -9.09 2.48
N GLN A 147 9.28 -9.27 3.70
CA GLN A 147 7.87 -9.63 3.93
C GLN A 147 6.88 -8.55 3.44
N PHE A 148 7.33 -7.29 3.39
CA PHE A 148 6.56 -6.11 3.04
C PHE A 148 6.85 -5.60 1.61
N ARG A 149 7.86 -6.18 0.94
CA ARG A 149 8.27 -5.78 -0.40
C ARG A 149 7.23 -6.08 -1.46
N VAL A 150 7.15 -5.15 -2.40
CA VAL A 150 6.17 -5.13 -3.49
C VAL A 150 6.77 -5.62 -4.81
N LYS A 151 8.04 -5.32 -5.06
CA LYS A 151 8.82 -5.80 -6.22
C LYS A 151 9.81 -6.86 -5.74
N GLN A 152 9.87 -7.98 -6.46
CA GLN A 152 10.92 -8.98 -6.30
C GLN A 152 12.22 -8.41 -6.88
N GLU A 153 13.33 -8.57 -6.18
CA GLU A 153 14.62 -8.12 -6.69
C GLU A 153 15.12 -9.04 -7.81
N LEU A 154 15.86 -8.45 -8.75
CA LEU A 154 16.50 -9.19 -9.84
C LEU A 154 17.42 -10.29 -9.27
N ALA A 155 18.19 -9.99 -8.22
CA ALA A 155 19.06 -10.98 -7.57
C ALA A 155 18.29 -12.17 -6.97
N GLU A 156 17.10 -11.95 -6.41
CA GLU A 156 16.26 -13.06 -5.92
C GLU A 156 15.72 -13.89 -7.08
N ARG A 157 15.37 -13.24 -8.19
CA ARG A 157 14.93 -13.92 -9.40
C ARG A 157 16.05 -14.78 -9.99
N GLU A 158 17.27 -14.26 -10.06
CA GLU A 158 18.46 -14.99 -10.50
C GLU A 158 18.75 -16.22 -9.62
N ASP A 159 18.57 -16.12 -8.29
CA ASP A 159 18.70 -17.28 -7.38
C ASP A 159 17.64 -18.36 -7.66
N PHE A 160 16.40 -17.97 -7.95
CA PHE A 160 15.36 -18.92 -8.35
C PHE A 160 15.65 -19.57 -9.70
N ASP A 161 16.10 -18.78 -10.69
CA ASP A 161 16.46 -19.29 -12.01
C ASP A 161 17.62 -20.29 -11.88
N THR A 162 18.62 -19.99 -11.05
CA THR A 162 19.75 -20.91 -10.77
C THR A 162 19.30 -22.21 -10.09
N LYS A 163 18.32 -22.14 -9.19
CA LYS A 163 17.71 -23.33 -8.55
C LYS A 163 16.90 -24.14 -9.56
N TRP A 164 16.17 -23.47 -10.46
CA TRP A 164 15.38 -24.09 -11.51
C TRP A 164 16.26 -24.84 -12.52
N ASP A 165 17.37 -24.24 -12.92
CA ASP A 165 18.33 -24.87 -13.83
C ASP A 165 18.91 -26.16 -13.24
N LYS A 166 19.19 -26.19 -11.93
CA LYS A 166 19.68 -27.40 -11.25
C LYS A 166 18.67 -28.56 -11.25
N LEU A 167 17.37 -28.25 -11.30
CA LEU A 167 16.31 -29.26 -11.32
C LEU A 167 16.07 -29.84 -12.72
N ASN A 168 16.35 -29.09 -13.78
CA ASN A 168 16.17 -29.52 -15.18
C ASN A 168 17.37 -30.31 -15.75
N VAL A 169 18.45 -30.47 -14.98
CA VAL A 169 19.66 -31.20 -15.38
C VAL A 169 19.64 -32.66 -14.88
N GLN A 170 18.59 -33.08 -14.16
CA GLN A 170 18.30 -34.49 -13.84
C GLN A 170 17.41 -35.14 -14.89
#